data_AF-A0A7R9M135-F1
#
_entry.id   AF-A0A7R9M135-F1
#
_cell.length_a   1.000
_cell.length_b   1.000
_cell.length_c   1.000
_cell.angle_alpha   90.00
_cell.angle_beta   90.00
_cell.angle_gamma   90.00
#
_symmetry.space_group_name_H-M   'P 1'
#
loop_
_entity.id
_entity.type
_entity.pdbx_description
1 polymer ?
#
loop_
_entity_poly.entity_id
_entity_poly.type
_entity_poly.pdbx_seq_one_letter_code
_entity_poly.pdbx_strand_id
1 'polypeptide(L)'
;REAWIHYKTYAWGENELRPISKKGHSAGIFGTTKLGATIVDGLDTLFIMGMNDEFKEGRDWVDQNLHFDSINSEVSVFETIIRFVGGLLTCYAFTKDEMFISRANAIASKMLPAFDTPTGIPHALINPASGHSKNYVWASQSSSILAEVGTLHLEFQYLSDITG
;
A
#
# COMPACT_ATOMS: atom_id res chain seq x y z
N ARG A 1 19.32 0.39 -9.18
CA ARG A 1 20.21 1.11 -8.24
C ARG A 1 20.05 2.63 -8.27
N GLU A 2 20.23 3.32 -9.41
CA GLU A 2 20.12 4.80 -9.47
C GLU A 2 18.75 5.34 -9.05
N ALA A 3 17.66 4.70 -9.48
CA ALA A 3 16.30 5.10 -9.09
C ALA A 3 16.12 5.11 -7.55
N TRP A 4 16.56 4.04 -6.87
CA TRP A 4 16.49 3.94 -5.41
C TRP A 4 17.35 5.00 -4.72
N ILE A 5 18.58 5.23 -5.18
CA ILE A 5 19.47 6.25 -4.62
C ILE A 5 18.82 7.63 -4.71
N HIS A 6 18.27 8.00 -5.87
CA HIS A 6 17.60 9.29 -6.03
C HIS A 6 16.32 9.39 -5.19
N TYR A 7 15.53 8.33 -5.09
CA TYR A 7 14.37 8.30 -4.21
C TYR A 7 14.79 8.53 -2.74
N LYS A 8 15.76 7.75 -2.25
CA LYS A 8 16.30 7.89 -0.89
C LYS A 8 16.87 9.29 -0.64
N THR A 9 17.54 9.89 -1.63
CA THR A 9 18.16 11.22 -1.47
C THR A 9 17.12 12.34 -1.41
N TYR A 10 16.04 12.26 -2.20
CA TYR A 10 15.17 13.42 -2.45
C TYR A 10 13.71 13.24 -1.99
N ALA A 11 13.31 12.03 -1.62
CA ALA A 11 11.91 11.67 -1.37
C ALA A 11 11.74 10.56 -0.32
N TRP A 12 12.70 10.34 0.58
CA TRP A 12 12.61 9.28 1.59
C TRP A 12 11.35 9.41 2.45
N GLY A 13 10.54 8.35 2.49
CA GLY A 13 9.26 8.28 3.19
C GLY A 13 8.07 8.91 2.44
N GLU A 14 8.32 9.65 1.36
CA GLU A 14 7.26 10.13 0.46
C GLU A 14 6.75 8.97 -0.40
N ASN A 15 5.54 9.08 -0.96
CA ASN A 15 5.01 8.00 -1.80
C ASN A 15 5.84 7.81 -3.07
N GLU A 16 6.26 8.90 -3.69
CA GLU A 16 6.97 8.90 -4.98
C GLU A 16 8.03 10.02 -5.05
N LEU A 17 8.91 9.92 -6.06
CA LEU A 17 9.89 10.94 -6.41
C LEU A 17 9.47 11.71 -7.67
N ARG A 18 9.57 13.05 -7.65
CA ARG A 18 9.64 13.89 -8.85
C ARG A 18 11.10 14.12 -9.23
N PRO A 19 11.66 13.38 -10.21
CA PRO A 19 13.12 13.32 -10.42
C PRO A 19 13.69 14.62 -10.98
N ILE A 20 12.94 15.34 -11.82
CA ILE A 20 13.40 16.61 -12.41
C ILE A 20 13.49 17.71 -11.36
N SER A 21 12.47 17.82 -10.49
CA SER A 21 12.42 18.84 -9.45
C SER A 21 13.10 18.43 -8.15
N LYS A 22 13.55 17.17 -8.03
CA LYS A 22 14.19 16.57 -6.84
C LYS A 22 13.35 16.77 -5.57
N LYS A 23 12.05 16.46 -5.67
CA LYS A 23 11.09 16.61 -4.57
C LYS A 23 10.25 15.35 -4.41
N GLY A 24 9.80 15.11 -3.18
CA GLY A 24 8.75 14.14 -2.89
C GLY A 24 7.43 14.44 -3.59
N HIS A 25 6.66 13.40 -3.83
CA HIS A 25 5.29 13.46 -4.31
C HIS A 25 4.42 12.48 -3.52
N SER A 26 3.43 13.03 -2.80
CA SER A 26 2.51 12.25 -1.97
C SER A 26 1.04 12.62 -2.21
N ALA A 27 0.76 13.38 -3.28
CA ALA A 27 -0.60 13.75 -3.65
C ALA A 27 -1.12 12.77 -4.73
N GLY A 28 -2.25 12.11 -4.50
CA GLY A 28 -2.85 11.21 -5.50
C GLY A 28 -3.77 10.16 -4.90
N ILE A 29 -3.64 8.92 -5.40
CA ILE A 29 -4.41 7.73 -5.00
C ILE A 29 -4.24 7.31 -3.53
N PHE A 30 -3.20 7.82 -2.84
CA PHE A 30 -2.95 7.62 -1.41
C PHE A 30 -3.28 8.86 -0.56
N GLY A 31 -4.16 9.72 -1.08
CA GLY A 31 -4.49 10.98 -0.44
C GLY A 31 -3.33 11.97 -0.49
N THR A 32 -3.07 12.65 0.63
CA THR A 32 -1.91 13.55 0.81
C THR A 32 -0.93 13.02 1.85
N THR A 33 -1.15 11.81 2.36
CA THR A 33 -0.35 11.22 3.42
C THR A 33 0.89 10.54 2.85
N LYS A 34 2.00 10.68 3.58
CA LYS A 34 3.29 10.06 3.24
C LYS A 34 3.30 8.64 3.79
N LEU A 35 3.06 7.67 2.93
CA LEU A 35 2.99 6.25 3.27
C LEU A 35 4.22 5.48 2.82
N GLY A 36 5.17 6.13 2.14
CA GLY A 36 6.37 5.47 1.64
C GLY A 36 6.05 4.40 0.60
N ALA A 37 5.09 4.64 -0.30
CA ALA A 37 4.71 3.67 -1.34
C ALA A 37 5.93 3.12 -2.10
N THR A 38 6.86 3.96 -2.56
CA THR A 38 8.10 3.52 -3.22
C THR A 38 9.00 2.67 -2.32
N ILE A 39 8.99 2.86 -1.00
CA ILE A 39 9.74 2.00 -0.08
C ILE A 39 9.15 0.60 -0.16
N VAL A 40 7.85 0.46 0.12
CA VAL A 40 7.20 -0.86 0.19
C VAL A 40 7.24 -1.59 -1.16
N ASP A 41 6.88 -0.89 -2.24
CA ASP A 41 6.83 -1.41 -3.61
C ASP A 41 8.23 -1.72 -4.18
N GLY A 42 9.29 -1.18 -3.55
CA GLY A 42 10.67 -1.44 -3.94
C GLY A 42 11.35 -2.57 -3.16
N LEU A 43 10.81 -2.99 -2.01
CA LEU A 43 11.51 -3.89 -1.09
C LEU A 43 11.78 -5.27 -1.70
N ASP A 44 10.79 -5.88 -2.32
CA ASP A 44 10.96 -7.20 -2.95
C ASP A 44 12.02 -7.16 -4.07
N THR A 45 12.05 -6.06 -4.84
CA THR A 45 13.02 -5.80 -5.90
C THR A 45 14.42 -5.64 -5.33
N LEU A 46 14.59 -4.88 -4.24
CA LEU A 46 15.87 -4.77 -3.55
C LEU A 46 16.36 -6.13 -3.07
N PHE A 47 15.47 -6.95 -2.52
CA PHE A 47 15.78 -8.28 -2.03
C PHE A 47 16.27 -9.20 -3.16
N ILE A 48 15.51 -9.33 -4.26
CA ILE A 48 15.89 -10.21 -5.37
C ILE A 48 17.17 -9.74 -6.09
N MET A 49 17.47 -8.43 -6.04
CA MET A 49 18.70 -7.86 -6.61
C MET A 49 19.90 -7.96 -5.67
N GLY A 50 19.75 -8.54 -4.47
CA GLY A 50 20.83 -8.67 -3.47
C GLY A 50 21.25 -7.35 -2.83
N MET A 51 20.41 -6.32 -2.88
CA MET A 51 20.64 -5.00 -2.28
C MET A 51 20.25 -5.01 -0.79
N ASN A 52 20.95 -5.83 -0.01
CA ASN A 52 20.56 -6.19 1.36
C ASN A 52 20.59 -5.00 2.34
N ASP A 53 21.52 -4.06 2.18
CA ASP A 53 21.61 -2.88 3.05
C ASP A 53 20.42 -1.95 2.81
N GLU A 54 20.09 -1.69 1.54
CA GLU A 54 18.92 -0.91 1.16
C GLU A 54 17.60 -1.58 1.56
N PHE A 55 17.51 -2.91 1.40
CA PHE A 55 16.36 -3.69 1.88
C PHE A 55 16.17 -3.53 3.39
N LYS A 56 17.24 -3.67 4.16
CA LYS A 56 17.20 -3.53 5.62
C LYS A 56 16.73 -2.14 6.05
N GLU A 57 17.26 -1.08 5.42
CA GLU A 57 16.83 0.29 5.70
C GLU A 57 15.35 0.51 5.40
N GLY A 58 14.84 -0.02 4.29
CA GLY A 58 13.42 0.06 3.95
C GLY A 58 12.54 -0.76 4.92
N ARG A 59 12.99 -1.96 5.31
CA ARG A 59 12.32 -2.81 6.30
C ARG A 59 12.19 -2.11 7.66
N ASP A 60 13.27 -1.51 8.13
CA ASP A 60 13.28 -0.76 9.39
C ASP A 60 12.39 0.50 9.31
N TRP A 61 12.32 1.15 8.15
CA TRP A 61 11.39 2.25 7.93
C TRP A 61 9.93 1.80 8.00
N VAL A 62 9.58 0.69 7.36
CA VAL A 62 8.23 0.11 7.40
C VAL A 62 7.80 -0.18 8.83
N ASP A 63 8.66 -0.82 9.62
CA ASP A 63 8.35 -1.16 11.01
C ASP A 63 8.07 0.10 11.86
N GLN A 64 8.86 1.15 11.67
CA GLN A 64 8.78 2.35 12.51
C GLN A 64 7.70 3.34 12.06
N ASN A 65 7.41 3.43 10.75
CA ASN A 65 6.67 4.56 10.18
C ASN A 65 5.36 4.18 9.46
N LEU A 66 5.17 2.94 9.03
CA LEU A 66 4.01 2.56 8.23
C LEU A 66 2.78 2.26 9.12
N HIS A 67 1.99 3.31 9.41
CA HIS A 67 0.78 3.22 10.24
C HIS A 67 -0.44 3.80 9.53
N PHE A 68 -1.40 2.94 9.18
CA PHE A 68 -2.63 3.36 8.48
C PHE A 68 -3.70 3.94 9.42
N ASP A 69 -3.61 3.67 10.73
CA ASP A 69 -4.58 4.14 11.73
C ASP A 69 -4.71 5.68 11.79
N SER A 70 -3.61 6.39 11.51
CA SER A 70 -3.55 7.85 11.56
C SER A 70 -3.95 8.53 10.25
N ILE A 71 -4.32 7.78 9.21
CA ILE A 71 -4.66 8.35 7.90
C ILE A 71 -6.10 8.84 7.93
N ASN A 72 -6.27 10.15 8.04
CA ASN A 72 -7.57 10.81 7.91
C ASN A 72 -7.74 11.45 6.52
N SER A 73 -7.54 10.65 5.48
CA SER A 73 -7.79 11.05 4.09
C SER A 73 -8.24 9.83 3.28
N GLU A 74 -8.88 10.07 2.15
CA GLU A 74 -9.34 9.01 1.25
C GLU A 74 -8.15 8.37 0.52
N VAL A 75 -8.08 7.04 0.55
CA VAL A 75 -7.12 6.23 -0.20
C VAL A 75 -7.86 5.26 -1.11
N SER A 76 -7.25 4.91 -2.23
CA SER A 76 -7.76 3.85 -3.11
C SER A 76 -7.56 2.49 -2.45
N VAL A 77 -8.64 1.71 -2.35
CA VAL A 77 -8.61 0.34 -1.83
C VAL A 77 -7.74 -0.53 -2.73
N PHE A 78 -7.99 -0.49 -4.04
CA PHE A 78 -7.24 -1.24 -5.04
C PHE A 78 -5.74 -1.00 -4.95
N GLU A 79 -5.31 0.27 -5.03
CA GLU A 79 -3.89 0.62 -5.01
C GLU A 79 -3.23 0.29 -3.66
N THR A 80 -3.98 0.39 -2.56
CA THR A 80 -3.48 0.01 -1.23
C THR A 80 -3.21 -1.48 -1.17
N ILE A 81 -4.14 -2.29 -1.67
CA ILE A 81 -4.01 -3.75 -1.63
C ILE A 81 -2.86 -4.22 -2.54
N ILE A 82 -2.83 -3.80 -3.81
CA ILE A 82 -1.81 -4.34 -4.74
C ILE A 82 -0.39 -3.89 -4.41
N ARG A 83 -0.19 -2.66 -3.90
CA ARG A 83 1.17 -2.14 -3.62
C ARG A 83 1.63 -2.43 -2.21
N PHE A 84 0.81 -2.13 -1.21
CA PHE A 84 1.22 -2.28 0.18
C PHE A 84 1.02 -3.71 0.65
N VAL A 85 -0.19 -4.23 0.58
CA VAL A 85 -0.46 -5.60 1.06
C VAL A 85 0.31 -6.61 0.21
N GLY A 86 0.27 -6.49 -1.12
CA GLY A 86 1.06 -7.31 -2.04
C GLY A 86 2.56 -7.26 -1.75
N GLY A 87 3.16 -6.07 -1.68
CA GLY A 87 4.60 -5.91 -1.42
C GLY A 87 5.04 -6.47 -0.06
N LEU A 88 4.26 -6.23 1.00
CA LEU A 88 4.55 -6.77 2.33
C LEU A 88 4.42 -8.30 2.37
N LEU A 89 3.39 -8.86 1.75
CA LEU A 89 3.19 -10.30 1.65
C LEU A 89 4.33 -11.00 0.89
N THR A 90 4.82 -10.41 -0.20
CA THR A 90 6.00 -10.90 -0.92
C THR A 90 7.25 -10.86 -0.04
N CYS A 91 7.47 -9.76 0.68
CA CYS A 91 8.60 -9.65 1.62
C CYS A 91 8.53 -10.71 2.74
N TYR A 92 7.33 -10.98 3.28
CA TYR A 92 7.13 -12.09 4.22
C TYR A 92 7.45 -13.44 3.57
N ALA A 93 7.01 -13.68 2.34
CA ALA A 93 7.29 -14.93 1.63
C ALA A 93 8.80 -15.18 1.48
N PHE A 94 9.58 -14.13 1.19
CA PHE A 94 11.03 -14.20 1.06
C PHE A 94 11.79 -14.34 2.38
N THR A 95 11.35 -13.64 3.43
CA THR A 95 12.15 -13.47 4.65
C THR A 95 11.63 -14.22 5.87
N LYS A 96 10.34 -14.59 5.88
CA LYS A 96 9.60 -15.08 7.07
C LYS A 96 9.64 -14.13 8.26
N ASP A 97 9.86 -12.84 8.00
CA ASP A 97 9.82 -11.81 9.03
C ASP A 97 8.37 -11.44 9.38
N GLU A 98 7.93 -11.84 10.57
CA GLU A 98 6.58 -11.65 11.10
C GLU A 98 6.13 -10.17 11.14
N MET A 99 7.08 -9.22 11.10
CA MET A 99 6.75 -7.79 10.98
C MET A 99 5.94 -7.52 9.72
N PHE A 100 6.30 -8.12 8.58
CA PHE A 100 5.63 -7.85 7.31
C PHE A 100 4.18 -8.35 7.28
N ILE A 101 3.92 -9.57 7.78
CA ILE A 101 2.55 -10.10 7.87
C ILE A 101 1.72 -9.31 8.90
N SER A 102 2.30 -8.92 10.04
CA SER A 102 1.61 -8.06 11.01
C SER A 102 1.19 -6.73 10.38
N ARG A 103 2.07 -6.11 9.58
CA ARG A 103 1.77 -4.85 8.88
C ARG A 103 0.74 -5.07 7.76
N ALA A 104 0.87 -6.11 6.96
CA ALA A 104 -0.06 -6.43 5.89
C ALA A 104 -1.48 -6.67 6.42
N ASN A 105 -1.62 -7.46 7.49
CA ASN A 105 -2.90 -7.74 8.11
C ASN A 105 -3.56 -6.48 8.69
N ALA A 106 -2.78 -5.61 9.35
CA ALA A 106 -3.28 -4.34 9.87
C ALA A 106 -3.82 -3.43 8.76
N ILE A 107 -3.11 -3.33 7.63
CA ILE A 107 -3.54 -2.52 6.48
C ILE A 107 -4.79 -3.10 5.83
N ALA A 108 -4.79 -4.41 5.53
CA ALA A 108 -5.93 -5.08 4.93
C ALA A 108 -7.19 -4.96 5.80
N SER A 109 -7.05 -5.11 7.12
CA SER A 109 -8.15 -4.94 8.08
C SER A 109 -8.80 -3.55 8.00
N LYS A 110 -8.01 -2.51 7.73
CA LYS A 110 -8.53 -1.15 7.52
C LYS A 110 -9.27 -0.96 6.20
N MET A 111 -9.04 -1.82 5.21
CA MET A 111 -9.74 -1.78 3.94
C MET A 111 -11.06 -2.55 3.98
N LEU A 112 -11.27 -3.45 4.95
CA LEU A 112 -12.48 -4.27 5.05
C LEU A 112 -13.81 -3.48 5.05
N PRO A 113 -13.94 -2.30 5.70
CA PRO A 113 -15.17 -1.53 5.64
C PRO A 113 -15.56 -1.06 4.22
N ALA A 114 -14.64 -1.11 3.24
CA ALA A 114 -14.98 -0.80 1.85
C ALA A 114 -15.96 -1.82 1.25
N PHE A 115 -15.98 -3.05 1.77
CA PHE A 115 -16.85 -4.14 1.35
C PHE A 115 -18.22 -4.13 2.02
N ASP A 116 -18.45 -3.22 2.99
CA ASP A 116 -19.74 -3.06 3.68
C ASP A 116 -20.74 -2.32 2.78
N THR A 117 -21.12 -2.99 1.69
CA THR A 117 -22.11 -2.55 0.71
C THR A 117 -23.20 -3.61 0.58
N PRO A 118 -24.42 -3.26 0.11
CA PRO A 118 -25.50 -4.23 -0.02
C PRO A 118 -25.18 -5.47 -0.88
N THR A 119 -24.18 -5.39 -1.77
CA THR A 119 -23.77 -6.47 -2.67
C THR A 119 -22.46 -7.14 -2.26
N GLY A 120 -21.73 -6.59 -1.30
CA GLY A 120 -20.35 -6.98 -0.98
C GLY A 120 -19.32 -6.54 -2.02
N ILE A 121 -19.72 -5.86 -3.10
CA ILE A 121 -18.79 -5.25 -4.06
C ILE A 121 -18.19 -4.02 -3.38
N PRO A 122 -16.86 -3.92 -3.24
CA PRO A 122 -16.25 -2.84 -2.48
C PRO A 122 -16.37 -1.49 -3.19
N HIS A 123 -16.43 -0.45 -2.38
CA HIS A 123 -16.19 0.92 -2.82
C HIS A 123 -14.72 1.15 -3.21
N ALA A 124 -14.48 2.06 -4.15
CA ALA A 124 -13.14 2.37 -4.66
C ALA A 124 -12.23 3.11 -3.65
N LEU A 125 -12.82 4.03 -2.88
CA LEU A 125 -12.12 4.90 -1.94
C LEU A 125 -12.58 4.62 -0.51
N ILE A 126 -11.65 4.67 0.44
CA ILE A 126 -11.92 4.55 1.87
C ILE A 126 -11.08 5.55 2.68
N ASN A 127 -11.64 6.08 3.76
CA ASN A 127 -10.87 6.77 4.80
C ASN A 127 -10.51 5.76 5.90
N PRO A 128 -9.23 5.39 6.08
CA PRO A 128 -8.83 4.35 7.03
C PRO A 128 -9.13 4.67 8.51
N ALA A 129 -9.17 5.95 8.87
CA ALA A 129 -9.48 6.38 10.23
C ALA A 129 -10.97 6.24 10.58
N SER A 130 -11.86 6.55 9.64
CA SER A 130 -13.32 6.52 9.88
C SER A 130 -14.04 5.28 9.34
N GLY A 131 -13.41 4.54 8.43
CA GLY A 131 -14.05 3.45 7.68
C GLY A 131 -15.06 3.92 6.63
N HIS A 132 -15.29 5.23 6.49
CA HIS A 132 -16.20 5.75 5.47
C HIS A 132 -15.63 5.49 4.08
N SER A 133 -16.45 4.91 3.20
CA SER A 133 -16.05 4.51 1.85
C SER A 133 -17.04 4.98 0.79
N LYS A 134 -16.56 5.20 -0.44
CA LYS A 134 -17.36 5.66 -1.57
C LYS A 134 -16.70 5.31 -2.91
N ASN A 135 -17.47 5.35 -4.00
CA ASN A 135 -16.92 5.28 -5.36
C ASN A 135 -16.49 6.66 -5.87
N TYR A 136 -15.68 6.69 -6.93
CA TYR A 136 -15.28 7.94 -7.56
C TYR A 136 -16.49 8.72 -8.08
N VAL A 137 -16.46 10.04 -7.89
CA VAL A 137 -17.53 10.94 -8.33
C VAL A 137 -17.73 10.97 -9.84
N TRP A 138 -16.70 10.63 -10.61
CA TRP A 138 -16.74 10.60 -12.08
C TRP A 138 -17.12 9.22 -12.63
N ALA A 139 -17.17 8.18 -11.78
CA ALA A 139 -17.53 6.85 -12.23
C ALA A 139 -19.00 6.82 -12.66
N SER A 140 -19.29 6.08 -13.74
CA SER A 140 -20.65 5.97 -14.28
C SER A 140 -21.62 5.51 -13.19
N GLN A 141 -22.59 6.36 -12.86
CA GLN A 141 -23.60 6.10 -11.81
C GLN A 141 -22.98 5.70 -10.45
N SER A 142 -21.82 6.25 -10.10
CA SER A 142 -21.09 5.88 -8.88
C SER A 142 -20.80 4.38 -8.79
N SER A 143 -20.59 3.71 -9.93
CA SER A 143 -20.27 2.28 -9.97
C SER A 143 -18.83 2.02 -9.51
N SER A 144 -18.59 0.84 -8.94
CA SER A 144 -17.23 0.34 -8.70
C SER A 144 -16.58 -0.06 -10.03
N ILE A 145 -15.26 0.08 -10.13
CA ILE A 145 -14.50 -0.25 -11.34
C ILE A 145 -14.15 -1.74 -11.33
N LEU A 146 -14.46 -2.45 -12.41
CA LEU A 146 -14.25 -3.91 -12.49
C LEU A 146 -12.82 -4.32 -12.16
N ALA A 147 -11.82 -3.61 -12.68
CA ALA A 147 -10.42 -3.93 -12.42
C ALA A 147 -10.02 -3.69 -10.96
N GLU A 148 -10.58 -2.67 -10.31
CA GLU A 148 -10.30 -2.38 -8.89
C GLU A 148 -10.88 -3.46 -7.98
N VAL A 149 -12.08 -3.95 -8.29
CA VAL A 149 -12.72 -5.04 -7.53
C VAL A 149 -12.08 -6.40 -7.84
N GLY A 150 -11.78 -6.66 -9.12
CA GLY A 150 -11.30 -7.95 -9.61
C GLY A 150 -9.83 -8.25 -9.28
N THR A 151 -9.07 -7.24 -8.85
CA THR A 151 -7.62 -7.36 -8.60
C THR A 151 -7.31 -7.20 -7.11
N LEU A 152 -8.08 -7.91 -6.28
CA LEU A 152 -7.87 -8.02 -4.84
C LEU A 152 -7.68 -9.48 -4.39
N HIS A 153 -7.98 -10.43 -5.29
CA HIS A 153 -8.21 -11.81 -4.90
C HIS A 153 -6.94 -12.52 -4.41
N LEU A 154 -5.80 -12.28 -5.06
CA LEU A 154 -4.54 -12.98 -4.73
C LEU A 154 -4.01 -12.55 -3.35
N GLU A 155 -4.06 -11.26 -3.07
CA GLU A 155 -3.57 -10.65 -1.84
C GLU A 155 -4.42 -11.08 -0.65
N PHE A 156 -5.75 -11.02 -0.77
CA PHE A 156 -6.66 -11.46 0.29
C PHE A 156 -6.63 -12.97 0.50
N GLN A 157 -6.55 -13.77 -0.57
CA GLN A 157 -6.44 -15.22 -0.45
C GLN A 157 -5.17 -15.60 0.29
N TYR A 158 -4.02 -15.09 -0.16
CA TYR A 158 -2.75 -15.44 0.46
C TYR A 158 -2.67 -14.94 1.91
N LEU A 159 -3.17 -13.73 2.21
CA LEU A 159 -3.25 -13.23 3.57
C LEU A 159 -4.08 -14.16 4.46
N SER A 160 -5.26 -14.57 4.00
CA SER A 160 -6.13 -15.49 4.76
C SER A 160 -5.45 -16.84 5.01
N ASP A 161 -4.75 -17.39 4.02
CA ASP A 161 -4.04 -18.67 4.15
C ASP A 161 -2.93 -18.63 5.21
N ILE A 162 -2.29 -17.49 5.41
CA ILE A 162 -1.16 -17.34 6.35
C ILE A 162 -1.57 -16.80 7.73
N THR A 163 -2.75 -16.17 7.86
CA THR A 163 -3.25 -15.67 9.16
C THR A 163 -4.26 -16.59 9.84
N GLY A 164 -4.89 -17.50 9.09
CA GLY A 164 -6.07 -18.24 9.54
C GLY A 164 -7.31 -17.36 9.65
#